data_AF-A0A177QR57-F1
#
_entry.id   AF-A0A177QR57-F1
#
_cell.length_a   1.000
_cell.length_b   1.000
_cell.length_c   1.000
_cell.angle_alpha   90.00
_cell.angle_beta   90.00
_cell.angle_gamma   90.00
#
_symmetry.space_group_name_H-M   'P 1'
#
loop_
_entity.id
_entity.type
_entity.pdbx_description
1 polymer ?
#
loop_
_entity_poly.entity_id
_entity_poly.type
_entity_poly.pdbx_seq_one_letter_code
_entity_poly.pdbx_strand_id
1 'polypeptide(L)' 'MYESELTKFMREFMKQHPEEIESQRKGRATWWDKRPDERSPVPPMGHSPKAGGNEGTFKAPEENK' A
#
# COMPACT_ATOMS: atom_id res chain seq x y z
N MET A 1 17.99 35.34 -2.45
CA MET A 1 17.29 34.18 -3.06
C MET A 1 15.84 34.24 -2.60
N TYR A 2 14.87 34.11 -3.50
CA TYR A 2 13.45 34.18 -3.12
C TYR A 2 13.00 32.82 -2.53
N GLU A 3 12.19 32.87 -1.48
CA GLU A 3 11.55 31.72 -0.83
C GLU A 3 10.05 31.97 -0.80
N SER A 4 9.24 30.97 -1.15
CA SER A 4 7.77 31.08 -1.12
C SER A 4 7.25 31.20 0.31
N GLU A 5 6.14 31.92 0.48
CA GLU A 5 5.49 32.10 1.79
C GLU A 5 5.09 30.76 2.42
N LEU A 6 4.71 29.77 1.60
CA LEU A 6 4.42 28.43 2.07
C LEU A 6 5.63 27.76 2.72
N THR A 7 6.82 27.86 2.11
CA THR A 7 8.02 27.24 2.66
C THR A 7 8.43 27.92 3.98
N LYS A 8 8.31 29.24 4.07
CA LYS A 8 8.53 29.98 5.32
C LYS A 8 7.54 29.53 6.41
N PHE A 9 6.25 29.46 6.08
CA PHE A 9 5.20 29.00 6.99
C PHE A 9 5.49 27.60 7.52
N MET A 10 5.75 26.63 6.64
CA MET A 10 6.01 25.25 7.05
C MET A 10 7.24 25.15 7.95
N ARG A 11 8.29 25.93 7.67
CA ARG A 11 9.49 25.97 8.50
C ARG A 11 9.19 26.48 9.91
N GLU A 12 8.44 27.55 10.04
CA GLU A 12 8.09 28.12 11.34
C GLU A 12 7.13 27.22 12.11
N PHE A 13 6.11 26.68 11.42
CA PHE A 13 5.18 25.72 11.99
C PHE A 13 5.91 24.50 12.58
N MET A 14 6.83 23.90 11.83
CA MET A 14 7.59 22.73 12.29
C MET A 14 8.54 23.05 13.46
N LYS A 15 9.01 24.30 13.60
CA LYS A 15 9.79 24.71 14.78
C LYS A 15 8.93 24.83 16.03
N GLN A 16 7.70 25.32 15.87
CA GLN A 16 6.76 25.52 16.97
C GLN A 16 6.08 24.21 17.41
N HIS A 17 5.95 23.24 16.50
CA HIS A 17 5.27 21.96 16.71
C HIS A 17 6.18 20.74 16.53
N PRO A 18 7.19 20.53 17.41
CA PRO A 18 8.07 19.37 17.32
C PRO A 18 7.34 18.02 17.48
N GLU A 19 6.16 17.99 18.11
CA GLU A 19 5.30 16.81 18.25
C GLU A 19 4.82 16.25 16.90
N GLU A 20 4.67 17.14 15.90
CA GLU A 20 4.26 16.74 14.55
C GLU A 20 5.35 15.91 13.85
N ILE A 21 6.61 15.98 14.31
CA ILE A 21 7.68 15.12 13.80
C ILE A 21 7.40 13.66 14.17
N GLU A 22 6.94 13.40 15.40
CA GLU A 22 6.59 12.05 15.81
C GLU A 22 5.33 11.54 15.09
N SER A 23 4.34 12.41 14.93
CA SER A 23 3.12 12.14 14.14
C SER A 23 3.48 11.75 12.70
N GLN A 24 4.35 12.54 12.05
CA GLN A 24 4.84 12.26 10.70
C GLN A 24 5.60 10.93 10.61
N ARG A 25 6.43 10.61 11.61
CA ARG A 25 7.14 9.32 11.66
C ARG A 25 6.15 8.16 11.77
N LYS A 26 5.14 8.26 12.63
CA LYS A 26 4.10 7.23 12.79
C LYS A 26 3.27 7.07 11.51
N GLY A 27 2.88 8.18 10.88
CA GLY A 27 2.15 8.19 9.61
C GLY A 27 2.95 7.58 8.45
N ARG A 28 4.23 7.93 8.32
CA ARG A 28 5.14 7.34 7.33
C ARG A 28 5.35 5.85 7.54
N ALA A 29 5.51 5.40 8.78
CA ALA A 29 5.76 3.99 9.09
C ALA A 29 4.64 3.05 8.62
N THR A 30 3.42 3.56 8.45
CA THR A 30 2.24 2.76 8.09
C THR A 30 2.32 2.20 6.66
N TRP A 31 2.94 2.93 5.73
CA TRP A 31 2.98 2.57 4.31
C TRP A 31 4.26 2.96 3.58
N TRP A 32 4.87 4.07 3.96
CA TRP A 32 6.05 4.62 3.29
C TRP A 32 7.35 3.96 3.73
N ASP A 33 7.46 3.57 5.00
CA ASP A 33 8.69 2.91 5.51
C ASP A 33 8.65 1.37 5.41
N LYS A 34 7.58 0.78 4.85
CA LYS A 34 7.47 -0.68 4.64
C LYS A 34 8.34 -1.13 3.47
N ARG A 35 8.99 -2.29 3.62
CA ARG A 35 9.77 -2.88 2.53
C ARG A 35 8.85 -3.28 1.37
N PRO A 36 9.32 -3.28 0.11
CA PRO A 36 8.52 -3.72 -1.03
C PRO A 36 7.89 -5.10 -0.82
N ASP A 37 8.64 -6.03 -0.23
CA ASP A 37 8.17 -7.39 0.08
C ASP A 37 7.04 -7.41 1.12
N GLU A 38 7.02 -6.47 2.07
CA GLU A 38 5.97 -6.34 3.09
C GLU A 38 4.72 -5.66 2.52
N ARG A 39 4.92 -4.73 1.57
CA ARG A 39 3.84 -4.00 0.89
C ARG A 39 3.15 -4.87 -0.16
N SER A 40 3.93 -5.67 -0.87
CA SER A 40 3.49 -6.51 -1.96
C SER A 40 4.31 -7.80 -1.90
N PRO A 41 3.95 -8.76 -1.04
CA PRO A 41 4.62 -10.05 -1.03
C PRO A 41 4.51 -10.62 -2.43
N VAL A 42 5.66 -10.93 -3.03
CA VAL A 42 5.67 -11.70 -4.28
C VAL A 42 4.87 -12.96 -4.00
N PRO A 43 3.83 -13.29 -4.80
CA PRO A 43 3.17 -14.56 -4.63
C PRO A 43 4.26 -15.63 -4.73
N PRO A 44 4.26 -16.65 -3.85
CA PRO A 44 5.22 -17.74 -3.97
C PRO A 44 5.11 -18.24 -5.41
N MET A 45 6.23 -18.41 -6.11
CA MET A 45 6.27 -19.05 -7.43
C MET A 45 5.93 -20.56 -7.30
N GLY A 46 4.78 -20.86 -6.71
CA GLY A 46 4.14 -22.16 -6.66
C GLY A 46 2.94 -22.10 -7.57
N HIS A 47 3.01 -22.88 -8.64
CA HIS A 47 2.04 -23.01 -9.71
C HIS A 47 2.05 -21.85 -10.70
N SER A 48 2.86 -22.00 -11.76
CA SER A 48 2.35 -21.60 -13.06
C SER A 48 0.93 -22.17 -13.18
N PRO A 49 -0.11 -21.38 -13.48
CA PRO A 49 -1.35 -21.96 -13.95
C PRO A 49 -0.94 -22.78 -15.16
N LYS A 50 -1.04 -24.12 -15.06
CA LYS A 50 -0.96 -25.00 -16.20
C LYS A 50 -2.02 -24.44 -17.14
N ALA A 51 -1.60 -23.81 -18.24
CA ALA A 51 -2.52 -23.21 -19.19
C ALA A 51 -3.59 -24.25 -19.52
N GLY A 52 -4.81 -24.02 -19.03
CA GLY A 52 -5.79 -25.08 -18.92
C GLY A 52 -6.97 -24.67 -18.06
N GLY A 53 -7.84 -23.84 -18.63
CA GLY A 53 -9.28 -23.96 -18.44
C GLY A 53 -9.88 -23.61 -17.07
N ASN A 54 -11.05 -22.99 -17.12
CA ASN A 54 -11.98 -22.77 -16.02
C ASN A 54 -12.69 -24.07 -15.55
N GLU A 55 -11.96 -25.18 -15.43
CA GLU A 55 -12.51 -26.53 -15.25
C GLU A 55 -13.19 -26.77 -13.89
N GLY A 56 -13.13 -25.81 -12.95
CA GLY A 56 -13.69 -25.95 -11.60
C GLY A 56 -15.05 -25.29 -11.35
N THR A 57 -15.63 -24.54 -12.31
CA THR A 57 -16.71 -23.58 -11.99
C THR A 57 -18.07 -23.82 -12.65
N PHE A 58 -18.27 -24.89 -13.41
CA PHE A 58 -19.61 -25.23 -13.92
C PHE A 58 -20.14 -26.50 -13.27
N LYS A 59 -21.11 -26.35 -12.36
CA LYS A 59 -21.94 -27.45 -11.87
C LYS A 59 -23.30 -27.32 -12.52
N ALA A 60 -23.61 -28.22 -13.46
CA ALA A 60 -24.91 -28.25 -14.12
C ALA A 60 -26.02 -28.46 -13.07
N PRO A 61 -27.15 -27.75 -13.15
CA PRO A 61 -28.29 -28.02 -12.29
C PRO A 61 -28.87 -29.40 -12.62
N GLU A 62 -28.98 -30.26 -11.62
CA GLU A 62 -29.61 -31.58 -11.71
C GLU A 62 -31.05 -31.44 -12.22
N GLU A 63 -31.35 -32.13 -13.32
CA GLU A 63 -32.65 -32.17 -13.97
C GLU A 63 -33.61 -32.99 -13.08
N ASN A 64 -34.58 -32.31 -12.45
CA ASN A 64 -35.64 -32.95 -11.67
C ASN A 64 -36.46 -33.86 -12.59
N LYS A 65 -36.46 -35.16 -12.28
CA LYS A 65 -37.26 -36.20 -12.95
C LYS A 65 -38.60 -36.40 -12.26
#